data_AF-A0A2G2HAB3-F1
#
_entry.id   AF-A0A2G2HAB3-F1
#
_cell.length_a   1.000
_cell.length_b   1.000
_cell.length_c   1.000
_cell.angle_alpha   90.00
_cell.angle_beta   90.00
_cell.angle_gamma   90.00
#
_symmetry.space_group_name_H-M   'P 1'
#
loop_
_entity.id
_entity.type
_entity.pdbx_description
1 polymer ?
#
loop_
_entity_poly.entity_id
_entity_poly.type
_entity_poly.pdbx_seq_one_letter_code
_entity_poly.pdbx_strand_id
1 'polypeptide(L)'
;MKRFYKKLMTMRDICFLFLMLIIAKGYSQDYPVNLYKTTVDYKSNNLSETYKGIIVDEGKDYVTISKIKDSVNDKVIQYGLSAWAIRYYENDYYNLSYYNSMTYQNAFAKFHLTEGRYYVVVLNANFANKITQNYNSYNGISFSGSTVFSKLKKTWLTQEGFRKQIILIDTKLEDASLQNASGINLSPRKLKKFIKKNKLKVNKESFKSMSFEEVIELIKLVNSKDI
;
A
#
# COMPACT_ATOMS: atom_id res chain seq x y z
N MET A 1 4.48 57.83 1.76
CA MET A 1 3.95 57.38 0.45
C MET A 1 4.87 56.26 -0.08
N LYS A 2 4.56 54.98 0.17
CA LYS A 2 5.38 53.84 -0.27
C LYS A 2 4.97 53.46 -1.70
N ARG A 3 5.83 53.71 -2.69
CA ARG A 3 5.63 53.31 -4.08
C ARG A 3 5.77 51.80 -4.20
N PHE A 4 4.65 51.10 -4.38
CA PHE A 4 4.62 49.69 -4.77
C PHE A 4 5.06 49.57 -6.25
N TYR A 5 6.32 49.21 -6.49
CA TYR A 5 6.76 48.79 -7.81
C TYR A 5 6.24 47.37 -8.09
N LYS A 6 5.10 47.29 -8.78
CA LYS A 6 4.60 46.03 -9.34
C LYS A 6 5.38 45.77 -10.63
N LYS A 7 6.60 45.21 -10.50
CA LYS A 7 7.44 44.85 -11.66
C LYS A 7 6.70 43.76 -12.45
N LEU A 8 6.23 44.10 -13.65
CA LEU A 8 5.59 43.15 -14.56
C LEU A 8 6.61 42.07 -14.92
N MET A 9 6.28 40.82 -14.58
CA MET A 9 7.05 39.64 -14.94
C MET A 9 7.10 39.55 -16.47
N THR A 10 8.31 39.51 -17.03
CA THR A 10 8.46 39.48 -18.49
C THR A 10 8.18 38.06 -19.03
N MET A 11 7.83 37.92 -20.31
CA MET A 11 7.64 36.60 -20.92
C MET A 11 8.86 35.68 -20.76
N ARG A 12 10.07 36.26 -20.73
CA ARG A 12 11.31 35.53 -20.44
C ARG A 12 11.29 34.90 -19.05
N ASP A 13 10.83 35.63 -18.05
CA ASP A 13 10.77 35.15 -16.66
C ASP A 13 9.71 34.04 -16.51
N ILE A 14 8.59 34.15 -17.24
CA ILE A 14 7.55 33.11 -17.31
C ILE A 14 8.10 31.83 -17.98
N CYS A 15 8.78 31.96 -19.13
CA CYS A 15 9.40 30.82 -19.81
C CYS A 15 10.48 30.16 -18.95
N PHE A 16 11.30 30.94 -18.24
CA PHE A 16 12.32 30.42 -17.33
C PHE A 16 11.69 29.67 -16.15
N LEU A 17 10.63 30.20 -15.54
CA LEU A 17 9.88 29.50 -14.51
C LEU A 17 9.25 28.20 -15.03
N PHE A 18 8.70 28.21 -16.24
CA PHE A 18 8.13 27.01 -16.86
C PHE A 18 9.20 25.95 -17.15
N LEU A 19 10.37 26.35 -17.64
CA LEU A 19 11.51 25.47 -17.86
C LEU A 19 12.04 24.89 -16.54
N MET A 20 12.17 25.72 -15.49
CA MET A 20 12.58 25.27 -14.16
C MET A 20 11.55 24.30 -13.55
N LEU A 21 10.26 24.51 -13.77
CA LEU A 21 9.21 23.58 -13.34
C LEU A 21 9.26 22.24 -14.11
N ILE A 22 9.64 22.26 -15.39
CA ILE A 22 9.83 21.04 -16.19
C ILE A 22 11.06 20.27 -15.71
N ILE A 23 12.18 20.96 -15.46
CA ILE A 23 13.43 20.34 -14.96
C ILE A 23 13.22 19.80 -13.54
N ALA A 24 12.51 20.53 -12.67
CA ALA A 24 12.20 20.09 -11.31
C ALA A 24 11.29 18.85 -11.27
N LYS A 25 10.43 18.65 -12.29
CA LYS A 25 9.59 17.45 -12.41
C LYS A 25 10.33 16.22 -12.95
N GLY A 26 11.56 16.37 -13.45
CA GLY A 26 12.27 15.34 -14.20
C GLY A 26 13.23 14.45 -13.41
N TYR A 27 13.55 14.77 -12.16
CA TYR A 27 14.47 13.94 -11.37
C TYR A 27 13.71 12.85 -10.63
N SER A 28 13.55 11.70 -11.29
CA SER A 28 13.22 10.46 -10.58
C SER A 28 14.43 10.06 -9.74
N GLN A 29 14.35 10.24 -8.43
CA GLN A 29 15.45 9.91 -7.54
C GLN A 29 15.43 8.41 -7.21
N ASP A 30 16.60 7.78 -7.33
CA ASP A 30 16.82 6.41 -6.88
C ASP A 30 16.94 6.40 -5.35
N TYR A 31 16.13 5.58 -4.69
CA TYR A 31 16.19 5.40 -3.25
C TYR A 31 16.56 3.97 -2.88
N PRO A 32 17.37 3.76 -1.82
CA PRO A 32 17.65 2.42 -1.33
C PRO A 32 16.36 1.76 -0.83
N VAL A 33 16.15 0.51 -1.26
CA VAL A 33 15.06 -0.35 -0.80
C VAL A 33 15.60 -1.75 -0.58
N ASN A 34 15.11 -2.41 0.46
CA ASN A 34 15.35 -3.85 0.63
C ASN A 34 14.10 -4.62 0.20
N LEU A 35 14.31 -5.78 -0.40
CA LEU A 35 13.22 -6.61 -0.91
C LEU A 35 13.06 -7.86 -0.06
N TYR A 36 11.80 -8.17 0.22
CA TYR A 36 11.37 -9.49 0.65
C TYR A 36 10.67 -10.13 -0.54
N LYS A 37 11.33 -11.08 -1.21
CA LYS A 37 10.77 -11.73 -2.40
C LYS A 37 9.54 -12.55 -2.03
N THR A 38 9.57 -13.16 -0.84
CA THR A 38 8.53 -14.05 -0.37
C THR A 38 7.98 -13.65 1.00
N THR A 39 6.83 -14.21 1.38
CA THR A 39 6.34 -14.10 2.77
C THR A 39 7.30 -14.78 3.74
N VAL A 40 7.97 -15.85 3.32
CA VAL A 40 8.97 -16.57 4.13
C VAL A 40 10.18 -15.68 4.39
N ASP A 41 10.67 -14.96 3.37
CA ASP A 41 11.76 -13.99 3.51
C ASP A 41 11.39 -12.91 4.53
N TYR A 42 10.17 -12.38 4.44
CA TYR A 42 9.69 -11.36 5.38
C TYR A 42 9.66 -11.89 6.83
N LYS A 43 9.10 -13.08 7.05
CA LYS A 43 9.00 -13.68 8.38
C LYS A 43 10.34 -14.03 9.00
N SER A 44 11.30 -14.43 8.18
CA SER A 44 12.67 -14.74 8.62
C SER A 44 13.58 -13.51 8.69
N ASN A 45 13.06 -12.33 8.33
CA ASN A 45 13.84 -11.10 8.14
C ASN A 45 15.05 -11.32 7.21
N ASN A 46 14.90 -12.21 6.22
CA ASN A 46 15.91 -12.50 5.22
C ASN A 46 15.83 -11.44 4.12
N LEU A 47 16.63 -10.40 4.27
CA LEU A 47 16.72 -9.31 3.32
C LEU A 47 17.57 -9.73 2.13
N SER A 48 17.03 -9.63 0.91
CA SER A 48 17.88 -9.70 -0.28
C SER A 48 18.73 -8.41 -0.36
N GLU A 49 20.00 -8.55 -0.75
CA GLU A 49 20.99 -7.46 -0.81
C GLU A 49 20.51 -6.20 -1.56
N THR A 50 21.10 -5.06 -1.21
CA THR A 50 20.64 -3.68 -1.46
C THR A 50 20.14 -3.44 -2.88
N TYR A 51 18.87 -3.08 -3.02
CA TYR A 51 18.26 -2.64 -4.28
C TYR A 51 17.99 -1.13 -4.25
N LYS A 52 17.75 -0.54 -5.43
CA LYS A 52 17.27 0.84 -5.56
C LYS A 52 15.89 0.85 -6.19
N GLY A 53 14.94 1.52 -5.55
CA GLY A 53 13.61 1.79 -6.08
C GLY A 53 13.53 3.21 -6.62
N ILE A 54 12.98 3.36 -7.83
CA ILE A 54 12.62 4.68 -8.36
C ILE A 54 11.24 5.06 -7.79
N ILE A 55 11.22 5.87 -6.74
CA ILE A 55 10.00 6.31 -6.07
C ILE A 55 9.31 7.38 -6.92
N VAL A 56 8.04 7.13 -7.28
CA VAL A 56 7.22 8.04 -8.12
C VAL A 56 6.28 8.89 -7.29
N ASP A 57 5.75 8.31 -6.22
CA ASP A 57 4.85 8.97 -5.28
C ASP A 57 4.95 8.26 -3.93
N GLU A 58 4.89 9.01 -2.85
CA GLU A 58 4.88 8.47 -1.50
C GLU A 58 3.95 9.27 -0.60
N GLY A 59 3.43 8.59 0.41
CA GLY A 59 2.65 9.21 1.46
C GLY A 59 2.84 8.45 2.76
N LYS A 60 2.18 8.92 3.81
CA LYS A 60 2.30 8.36 5.17
C LYS A 60 2.12 6.83 5.21
N ASP A 61 1.19 6.30 4.42
CA ASP A 61 0.77 4.90 4.47
C ASP A 61 1.07 4.13 3.16
N TYR A 62 1.82 4.72 2.22
CA TYR A 62 2.06 4.08 0.93
C TYR A 62 3.30 4.59 0.19
N VAL A 63 3.76 3.78 -0.75
CA VAL A 63 4.82 4.11 -1.71
C VAL A 63 4.45 3.53 -3.08
N THR A 64 4.66 4.30 -4.14
CA THR A 64 4.54 3.85 -5.53
C THR A 64 5.91 3.89 -6.18
N ILE A 65 6.31 2.79 -6.82
CA ILE A 65 7.65 2.61 -7.37
C ILE A 65 7.55 2.31 -8.86
N SER A 66 8.24 3.05 -9.73
CA SER A 66 8.19 2.73 -11.17
C SER A 66 8.97 1.45 -11.51
N LYS A 67 10.17 1.30 -10.93
CA LYS A 67 11.11 0.20 -11.18
C LYS A 67 11.97 -0.05 -9.95
N ILE A 68 12.45 -1.28 -9.83
CA ILE A 68 13.47 -1.66 -8.85
C ILE A 68 14.70 -2.15 -9.62
N LYS A 69 15.89 -1.74 -9.18
CA LYS A 69 17.17 -2.07 -9.79
C LYS A 69 18.11 -2.69 -8.77
N ASP A 70 18.99 -3.54 -9.26
CA ASP A 70 20.17 -4.02 -8.52
C ASP A 70 21.15 -2.85 -8.30
N SER A 71 21.59 -2.63 -7.06
CA SER A 71 22.46 -1.49 -6.73
C SER A 71 23.87 -1.59 -7.30
N VAL A 72 24.34 -2.80 -7.63
CA VAL A 72 25.70 -3.08 -8.09
C VAL A 72 25.81 -2.89 -9.61
N ASN A 73 24.87 -3.45 -10.37
CA ASN A 73 24.95 -3.50 -11.84
C ASN A 73 23.89 -2.66 -12.57
N ASP A 74 23.05 -1.92 -11.83
CA ASP A 74 21.95 -1.07 -12.32
C ASP A 74 20.91 -1.81 -13.19
N LYS A 75 20.91 -3.16 -13.19
CA LYS A 75 19.93 -3.93 -13.95
C LYS A 75 18.55 -3.77 -13.33
N VAL A 76 17.59 -3.40 -14.16
CA VAL A 76 16.18 -3.40 -13.79
C VAL A 76 15.75 -4.83 -13.51
N ILE A 77 15.27 -5.06 -12.30
CA ILE A 77 14.64 -6.32 -11.93
C ILE A 77 13.26 -6.24 -12.53
N GLN A 78 12.95 -7.17 -13.43
CA GLN A 78 11.74 -7.17 -14.26
C GLN A 78 10.43 -7.36 -13.46
N TYR A 79 10.48 -7.16 -12.14
CA TYR A 79 9.51 -7.64 -11.19
C TYR A 79 9.31 -6.69 -9.99
N GLY A 80 8.79 -5.49 -10.23
CA GLY A 80 7.90 -4.88 -9.22
C GLY A 80 6.74 -5.82 -8.79
N LEU A 81 6.56 -6.92 -9.52
CA LEU A 81 5.70 -8.08 -9.25
C LEU A 81 6.30 -9.21 -8.38
N SER A 82 7.62 -9.27 -8.11
CA SER A 82 8.24 -10.42 -7.40
C SER A 82 8.57 -10.16 -5.95
N ALA A 83 8.63 -8.89 -5.52
CA ALA A 83 8.78 -8.59 -4.11
C ALA A 83 7.42 -8.66 -3.41
N TRP A 84 7.26 -9.59 -2.49
CA TRP A 84 6.08 -9.67 -1.62
C TRP A 84 5.93 -8.43 -0.73
N ALA A 85 7.06 -7.93 -0.23
CA ALA A 85 7.15 -6.69 0.53
C ALA A 85 8.47 -5.97 0.25
N ILE A 86 8.52 -4.70 0.60
CA ILE A 86 9.74 -3.90 0.60
C ILE A 86 9.95 -3.25 1.96
N ARG A 87 11.20 -3.03 2.33
CA ARG A 87 11.58 -2.08 3.38
C ARG A 87 12.10 -0.81 2.73
N TYR A 88 11.51 0.31 3.10
CA TYR A 88 11.89 1.64 2.64
C TYR A 88 11.96 2.57 3.86
N TYR A 89 13.15 3.14 4.09
CA TYR A 89 13.55 3.69 5.38
C TYR A 89 13.30 2.66 6.51
N GLU A 90 12.61 3.08 7.57
CA GLU A 90 12.32 2.27 8.76
C GLU A 90 10.97 1.54 8.66
N ASN A 91 10.32 1.55 7.50
CA ASN A 91 8.97 1.02 7.35
C ASN A 91 8.91 -0.11 6.32
N ASP A 92 8.08 -1.10 6.64
CA ASP A 92 7.78 -2.20 5.73
C ASP A 92 6.45 -1.94 5.01
N TYR A 93 6.45 -2.23 3.71
CA TYR A 93 5.30 -2.05 2.84
C TYR A 93 4.99 -3.32 2.07
N TYR A 94 3.73 -3.72 2.09
CA TYR A 94 3.17 -4.86 1.40
C TYR A 94 2.89 -4.55 -0.08
N ASN A 95 3.26 -5.45 -0.98
CA ASN A 95 2.99 -5.29 -2.41
C ASN A 95 1.52 -5.60 -2.73
N LEU A 96 0.80 -4.60 -3.24
CA LEU A 96 -0.61 -4.72 -3.59
C LEU A 96 -0.87 -5.54 -4.85
N SER A 97 0.18 -6.02 -5.54
CA SER A 97 0.02 -7.03 -6.59
C SER A 97 -0.51 -8.37 -6.04
N TYR A 98 -0.19 -8.71 -4.79
CA TYR A 98 -0.66 -9.92 -4.10
C TYR A 98 -2.03 -9.75 -3.44
N TYR A 99 -2.74 -8.65 -3.70
CA TYR A 99 -4.09 -8.41 -3.17
C TYR A 99 -5.16 -9.02 -4.10
N ASN A 100 -5.83 -10.08 -3.62
CA ASN A 100 -6.72 -10.92 -4.44
C ASN A 100 -7.93 -10.21 -5.07
N SER A 101 -8.31 -9.01 -4.60
CA SER A 101 -9.50 -8.33 -5.15
C SER A 101 -9.16 -7.30 -6.22
N MET A 102 -7.88 -6.90 -6.30
CA MET A 102 -7.37 -5.94 -7.29
C MET A 102 -5.84 -5.97 -7.32
N THR A 103 -5.26 -6.27 -8.47
CA THR A 103 -3.81 -6.22 -8.66
C THR A 103 -3.40 -4.78 -8.94
N TYR A 104 -2.75 -4.14 -7.97
CA TYR A 104 -2.08 -2.87 -8.19
C TYR A 104 -0.59 -3.13 -8.30
N GLN A 105 -0.10 -3.25 -9.53
CA GLN A 105 1.33 -3.37 -9.78
C GLN A 105 2.02 -2.11 -9.23
N ASN A 106 3.24 -2.25 -8.75
CA ASN A 106 4.10 -1.13 -8.39
C ASN A 106 3.61 -0.26 -7.22
N ALA A 107 2.54 -0.67 -6.52
CA ALA A 107 1.99 0.04 -5.38
C ALA A 107 2.19 -0.78 -4.11
N PHE A 108 2.76 -0.15 -3.10
CA PHE A 108 3.05 -0.76 -1.81
C PHE A 108 2.33 0.02 -0.71
N ALA A 109 1.68 -0.71 0.19
CA ALA A 109 0.96 -0.12 1.31
C ALA A 109 1.59 -0.54 2.63
N LYS A 110 1.75 0.43 3.53
CA LYS A 110 2.44 0.25 4.80
C LYS A 110 1.73 -0.82 5.64
N PHE A 111 2.51 -1.73 6.24
CA PHE A 111 1.94 -2.65 7.22
C PHE A 111 1.48 -1.87 8.46
N HIS A 112 0.29 -2.22 8.94
CA HIS A 112 -0.28 -1.70 10.17
C HIS A 112 -0.08 -2.65 11.35
N LEU A 113 -0.06 -3.96 11.09
CA LEU A 113 0.19 -5.00 12.07
C LEU A 113 0.97 -6.15 11.42
N THR A 114 2.05 -6.58 12.05
CA THR A 114 2.94 -7.66 11.59
C THR A 114 3.25 -8.69 12.66
N GLU A 115 2.65 -8.56 13.85
CA GLU A 115 2.87 -9.46 14.98
C GLU A 115 1.92 -10.66 14.91
N GLY A 116 2.45 -11.87 14.84
CA GLY A 116 1.68 -13.13 14.86
C GLY A 116 1.38 -13.69 13.46
N ARG A 117 0.25 -14.41 13.32
CA ARG A 117 -0.12 -15.09 12.08
C ARG A 117 -0.75 -14.16 11.04
N TYR A 118 -1.61 -13.26 11.48
CA TYR A 118 -2.40 -12.41 10.60
C TYR A 118 -1.79 -11.02 10.49
N TYR A 119 -1.30 -10.66 9.31
CA TYR A 119 -0.81 -9.30 9.06
C TYR A 119 -1.93 -8.42 8.53
N VAL A 120 -1.81 -7.12 8.81
CA VAL A 120 -2.81 -6.13 8.43
C VAL A 120 -2.17 -5.00 7.67
N VAL A 121 -2.80 -4.64 6.56
CA VAL A 121 -2.53 -3.44 5.78
C VAL A 121 -3.81 -2.62 5.73
N VAL A 122 -3.68 -1.30 5.93
CA VAL A 122 -4.83 -0.40 6.03
C VAL A 122 -4.78 0.60 4.89
N LEU A 123 -5.84 0.64 4.09
CA LEU A 123 -5.94 1.59 2.98
C LEU A 123 -6.97 2.67 3.32
N ASN A 124 -6.51 3.93 3.35
CA ASN A 124 -7.40 5.07 3.45
C ASN A 124 -8.13 5.31 2.12
N ALA A 125 -9.34 5.87 2.16
CA ALA A 125 -10.12 6.18 0.96
C ALA A 125 -9.34 7.03 -0.08
N ASN A 126 -8.53 7.98 0.40
CA ASN A 126 -7.71 8.83 -0.46
C ASN A 126 -6.63 8.05 -1.22
N PHE A 127 -6.06 7.00 -0.62
CA PHE A 127 -5.02 6.19 -1.25
C PHE A 127 -5.57 5.38 -2.42
N ALA A 128 -6.76 4.79 -2.26
CA ALA A 128 -7.39 4.06 -3.36
C ALA A 128 -7.66 4.96 -4.59
N ASN A 129 -8.05 6.22 -4.35
CA ASN A 129 -8.24 7.20 -5.42
C ASN A 129 -6.92 7.50 -6.15
N LYS A 130 -5.83 7.67 -5.41
CA LYS A 130 -4.49 7.95 -5.98
C LYS A 130 -3.95 6.78 -6.81
N ILE A 131 -4.05 5.54 -6.33
CA ILE A 131 -3.59 4.37 -7.10
C ILE A 131 -4.40 4.22 -8.40
N THR A 132 -5.71 4.49 -8.36
CA THR A 132 -6.57 4.40 -9.54
C THR A 132 -6.17 5.42 -10.62
N GLN A 133 -5.70 6.60 -10.22
CA GLN A 133 -5.21 7.63 -11.15
C GLN A 133 -3.88 7.24 -11.79
N ASN A 134 -2.94 6.68 -11.01
CA ASN A 134 -1.62 6.24 -11.51
C ASN A 134 -1.70 4.99 -12.40
N TYR A 135 -2.73 4.15 -12.25
CA TYR A 135 -2.95 3.01 -13.15
C TYR A 135 -3.38 3.47 -14.56
N ASN A 136 -4.15 4.55 -14.66
CA ASN A 136 -4.66 5.07 -15.93
C ASN A 136 -3.60 5.81 -16.76
N SER A 137 -2.52 6.29 -16.15
CA SER A 137 -1.46 7.01 -16.87
C SER A 137 -0.46 6.10 -17.58
N TYR A 138 -0.31 4.84 -17.14
CA TYR A 138 0.71 3.93 -17.68
C TYR A 138 0.24 3.03 -18.84
N ASN A 139 -1.07 2.77 -18.98
CA ASN A 139 -1.59 1.76 -19.92
C ASN A 139 -2.68 2.26 -20.90
N GLY A 140 -2.90 3.57 -21.04
CA GLY A 140 -3.66 4.16 -22.16
C GLY A 140 -5.13 3.73 -22.34
N ILE A 141 -5.73 2.97 -21.41
CA ILE A 141 -7.12 2.50 -21.51
C ILE A 141 -7.91 2.96 -20.29
N SER A 142 -8.62 4.07 -20.47
CA SER A 142 -9.46 4.73 -19.51
C SER A 142 -10.86 4.10 -19.44
N PHE A 143 -11.07 3.07 -18.61
CA PHE A 143 -12.44 2.64 -18.25
C PHE A 143 -12.58 1.91 -16.91
N SER A 144 -11.51 1.79 -16.11
CA SER A 144 -11.51 1.01 -14.86
C SER A 144 -11.93 1.80 -13.61
N GLY A 145 -11.94 3.13 -13.66
CA GLY A 145 -12.11 3.98 -12.47
C GLY A 145 -13.38 3.72 -11.67
N SER A 146 -14.54 3.59 -12.31
CA SER A 146 -15.85 3.47 -11.63
C SER A 146 -16.04 2.13 -10.88
N THR A 147 -15.39 1.06 -11.35
CA THR A 147 -15.45 -0.27 -10.71
C THR A 147 -14.55 -0.36 -9.48
N VAL A 148 -13.51 0.46 -9.39
CA VAL A 148 -12.66 0.54 -8.19
C VAL A 148 -13.41 1.19 -7.04
N PHE A 149 -14.05 2.33 -7.30
CA PHE A 149 -14.85 3.06 -6.30
C PHE A 149 -16.00 2.22 -5.72
N SER A 150 -16.65 1.37 -6.52
CA SER A 150 -17.73 0.51 -6.02
C SER A 150 -17.22 -0.62 -5.11
N LYS A 151 -15.98 -1.10 -5.30
CA LYS A 151 -15.34 -2.10 -4.43
C LYS A 151 -14.81 -1.51 -3.12
N LEU A 152 -14.54 -0.20 -3.06
CA LEU A 152 -14.21 0.55 -1.83
C LEU A 152 -15.40 0.72 -0.87
N LYS A 153 -16.62 0.30 -1.25
CA LYS A 153 -17.78 0.26 -0.34
C LYS A 153 -17.62 -0.73 0.82
N LYS A 154 -16.64 -1.65 0.75
CA LYS A 154 -16.33 -2.62 1.82
C LYS A 154 -15.27 -2.04 2.77
N THR A 155 -15.60 -0.93 3.40
CA THR A 155 -14.76 -0.19 4.36
C THR A 155 -15.36 -0.22 5.76
N TRP A 156 -14.51 -0.01 6.76
CA TRP A 156 -14.85 0.12 8.17
C TRP A 156 -14.85 1.60 8.55
N LEU A 157 -15.79 1.98 9.42
CA LEU A 157 -15.87 3.33 9.96
C LEU A 157 -14.96 3.41 11.19
N THR A 158 -14.04 4.36 11.19
CA THR A 158 -13.24 4.72 12.37
C THR A 158 -14.12 5.48 13.37
N GLN A 159 -13.71 5.53 14.63
CA GLN A 159 -14.37 6.35 15.65
C GLN A 159 -14.42 7.84 15.28
N GLU A 160 -13.46 8.32 14.49
CA GLU A 160 -13.39 9.70 13.98
C GLU A 160 -14.27 9.95 12.74
N GLY A 161 -15.01 8.94 12.26
CA GLY A 161 -15.93 9.06 11.11
C GLY A 161 -15.29 8.85 9.74
N PHE A 162 -13.98 8.59 9.67
CA PHE A 162 -13.31 8.24 8.40
C PHE A 162 -13.52 6.77 8.03
N ARG A 163 -13.51 6.49 6.72
CA ARG A 163 -13.62 5.11 6.19
C ARG A 163 -12.25 4.56 5.81
N LYS A 164 -11.94 3.37 6.31
CA LYS A 164 -10.69 2.64 6.05
C LYS A 164 -10.98 1.23 5.54
N GLN A 165 -10.15 0.73 4.64
CA GLN A 165 -10.21 -0.67 4.20
C GLN A 165 -9.14 -1.47 4.95
N ILE A 166 -9.51 -2.66 5.41
CA ILE A 166 -8.58 -3.60 6.04
C ILE A 166 -8.25 -4.70 5.03
N ILE A 167 -6.98 -4.86 4.69
CA ILE A 167 -6.45 -6.02 3.99
C ILE A 167 -5.85 -6.94 5.05
N LEU A 168 -6.43 -8.12 5.19
CA LEU A 168 -5.95 -9.17 6.09
C LEU A 168 -5.13 -10.18 5.28
N ILE A 169 -3.96 -10.51 5.78
CA ILE A 169 -3.01 -11.44 5.16
C ILE A 169 -2.82 -12.59 6.15
N ASP A 170 -3.24 -13.80 5.78
CA ASP A 170 -2.95 -15.02 6.56
C ASP A 170 -1.56 -15.52 6.16
N THR A 171 -0.57 -15.36 7.02
CA THR A 171 0.82 -15.75 6.70
C THR A 171 1.08 -17.25 6.86
N LYS A 172 0.07 -18.03 7.24
CA LYS A 172 0.15 -19.49 7.20
C LYS A 172 -0.09 -19.94 5.76
N LEU A 173 0.98 -20.40 5.13
CA LEU A 173 0.96 -21.00 3.80
C LEU A 173 0.41 -22.42 3.95
N GLU A 174 -0.81 -22.66 3.46
CA GLU A 174 -1.45 -23.99 3.54
C GLU A 174 -0.84 -24.99 2.54
N ASP A 175 -0.21 -24.48 1.49
CA ASP A 175 0.51 -25.24 0.48
C ASP A 175 1.99 -24.83 0.51
N ALA A 176 2.89 -25.79 0.70
CA ALA A 176 4.33 -25.56 0.76
C ALA A 176 4.92 -25.05 -0.57
N SER A 177 4.20 -25.23 -1.69
CA SER A 177 4.58 -24.69 -2.99
C SER A 177 4.30 -23.18 -3.11
N LEU A 178 3.37 -22.65 -2.31
CA LEU A 178 3.09 -21.21 -2.25
C LEU A 178 4.14 -20.54 -1.39
N GLN A 179 4.94 -19.66 -1.98
CA GLN A 179 5.91 -18.84 -1.24
C GLN A 179 5.33 -17.50 -0.78
N ASN A 180 4.15 -17.13 -1.28
CA ASN A 180 3.53 -15.82 -1.11
C ASN A 180 2.12 -15.92 -0.54
N ALA A 181 1.89 -15.28 0.60
CA ALA A 181 0.58 -15.10 1.18
C ALA A 181 -0.16 -13.95 0.48
N SER A 182 -1.40 -14.20 0.08
CA SER A 182 -2.23 -13.17 -0.54
C SER A 182 -3.10 -12.43 0.46
N GLY A 183 -3.19 -11.12 0.29
CA GLY A 183 -4.07 -10.25 1.04
C GLY A 183 -5.53 -10.36 0.57
N ILE A 184 -6.46 -10.34 1.53
CA ILE A 184 -7.90 -10.30 1.28
C ILE A 184 -8.53 -9.07 1.95
N ASN A 185 -9.47 -8.42 1.26
CA ASN A 185 -10.23 -7.35 1.91
C ASN A 185 -11.15 -7.96 2.95
N LEU A 186 -11.02 -7.52 4.20
CA LEU A 186 -11.79 -7.99 5.33
C LEU A 186 -13.12 -7.24 5.40
N SER A 187 -14.09 -7.63 4.57
CA SER A 187 -15.46 -7.13 4.68
C SER A 187 -16.19 -7.72 5.88
N PRO A 188 -17.34 -7.18 6.32
CA PRO A 188 -18.13 -7.76 7.41
C PRO A 188 -18.41 -9.26 7.22
N ARG A 189 -18.82 -9.69 6.01
CA ARG A 189 -19.03 -11.11 5.72
C ARG A 189 -17.79 -11.97 5.97
N LYS A 190 -16.59 -11.47 5.64
CA LYS A 190 -15.33 -12.18 5.87
C LYS A 190 -14.90 -12.10 7.33
N LEU A 191 -15.12 -10.99 8.03
CA LEU A 191 -14.89 -10.89 9.48
C LEU A 191 -15.75 -11.90 10.24
N LYS A 192 -17.03 -12.07 9.87
CA LYS A 192 -17.89 -13.10 10.48
C LYS A 192 -17.31 -14.51 10.31
N LYS A 193 -16.74 -14.82 9.14
CA LYS A 193 -16.04 -16.09 8.90
C LYS A 193 -14.76 -16.20 9.73
N PHE A 194 -13.99 -15.12 9.85
CA PHE A 194 -12.77 -15.04 10.66
C PHE A 194 -13.06 -15.29 12.15
N ILE A 195 -14.07 -14.60 12.72
CA ILE A 195 -14.53 -14.79 14.10
C ILE A 195 -14.92 -16.26 14.35
N LYS A 196 -15.69 -16.85 13.44
CA LYS A 196 -16.08 -18.27 13.53
C LYS A 196 -14.88 -19.22 13.44
N LYS A 197 -13.96 -18.99 12.48
CA LYS A 197 -12.73 -19.79 12.29
C LYS A 197 -11.88 -19.80 13.57
N ASN A 198 -11.78 -18.65 14.24
CA ASN A 198 -10.97 -18.46 15.44
C ASN A 198 -11.74 -18.60 16.77
N LYS A 199 -12.97 -19.15 16.73
CA LYS A 199 -13.80 -19.46 17.91
C LYS A 199 -13.98 -18.27 18.88
N LEU A 200 -14.02 -17.04 18.36
CA LEU A 200 -14.23 -15.85 19.18
C LEU A 200 -15.70 -15.69 19.56
N LYS A 201 -15.96 -15.29 20.81
CA LYS A 201 -17.31 -14.95 21.28
C LYS A 201 -17.53 -13.46 21.05
N VAL A 202 -18.39 -13.13 20.08
CA VAL A 202 -18.79 -11.74 19.76
C VAL A 202 -20.32 -11.69 19.68
N ASN A 203 -20.93 -10.72 20.36
CA ASN A 203 -22.37 -10.50 20.28
C ASN A 203 -22.78 -10.12 18.84
N LYS A 204 -23.94 -10.59 18.35
CA LYS A 204 -24.48 -10.24 17.04
C LYS A 204 -24.72 -8.73 16.89
N GLU A 205 -25.15 -8.06 17.96
CA GLU A 205 -25.41 -6.62 17.94
C GLU A 205 -24.11 -5.83 17.82
N SER A 206 -23.12 -6.14 18.65
CA SER A 206 -21.80 -5.50 18.59
C SER A 206 -21.11 -5.70 17.24
N PHE A 207 -21.33 -6.84 16.58
CA PHE A 207 -20.79 -7.08 15.24
C PHE A 207 -21.31 -6.11 14.17
N LYS A 208 -22.58 -5.68 14.25
CA LYS A 208 -23.19 -4.80 13.22
C LYS A 208 -22.66 -3.37 13.30
N SER A 209 -22.28 -2.92 14.49
CA SER A 209 -21.83 -1.55 14.78
C SER A 209 -20.31 -1.45 14.95
N MET A 210 -19.57 -2.51 14.65
CA MET A 210 -18.15 -2.59 14.95
C MET A 210 -17.35 -1.54 14.16
N SER A 211 -16.59 -0.74 14.89
CA SER A 211 -15.64 0.24 14.38
C SER A 211 -14.39 -0.43 13.81
N PHE A 212 -13.63 0.31 13.00
CA PHE A 212 -12.33 -0.11 12.50
C PHE A 212 -11.40 -0.56 13.64
N GLU A 213 -11.32 0.24 14.71
CA GLU A 213 -10.44 0.00 15.86
C GLU A 213 -10.79 -1.33 16.55
N GLU A 214 -12.08 -1.60 16.77
CA GLU A 214 -12.54 -2.88 17.35
C GLU A 214 -12.21 -4.09 16.45
N VAL A 215 -12.26 -3.94 15.12
CA VAL A 215 -11.83 -5.00 14.20
C VAL A 215 -10.34 -5.28 14.33
N ILE A 216 -9.52 -4.24 14.45
CA ILE A 216 -8.07 -4.39 14.65
C ILE A 216 -7.77 -5.09 15.98
N GLU A 217 -8.45 -4.71 17.06
CA GLU A 217 -8.29 -5.36 18.37
C GLU A 217 -8.69 -6.84 18.34
N LEU A 218 -9.74 -7.21 17.58
CA LEU A 218 -10.07 -8.63 17.38
C LEU A 218 -8.96 -9.39 16.65
N ILE A 219 -8.31 -8.79 15.67
CA ILE A 219 -7.21 -9.44 14.95
C ILE A 219 -6.01 -9.62 15.89
N LYS A 220 -5.64 -8.59 16.67
CA LYS A 220 -4.57 -8.67 17.67
C LYS A 220 -4.85 -9.77 18.71
N LEU A 221 -6.08 -9.87 19.19
CA LEU A 221 -6.50 -10.92 20.13
C LEU A 221 -6.36 -12.34 19.56
N VAL A 222 -6.51 -12.51 18.24
CA VAL A 222 -6.25 -13.80 17.59
C VAL A 222 -4.75 -14.04 17.49
N ASN A 223 -3.99 -13.03 17.06
CA ASN A 223 -2.53 -13.16 16.94
C ASN A 223 -1.85 -13.48 18.27
N SER A 224 -2.33 -12.92 19.38
CA SER A 224 -1.76 -13.20 20.71
C SER A 224 -2.02 -14.61 21.24
N LYS A 225 -2.95 -15.36 20.63
CA LYS A 225 -3.23 -16.77 20.95
C LYS A 225 -2.43 -17.75 20.10
N ASP A 226 -1.86 -17.26 18.99
CA ASP A 226 -1.07 -18.04 18.04
C ASP A 226 0.45 -17.96 18.34
N ILE A 227 0.84 -17.20 19.37
CA ILE A 227 2.20 -17.14 19.95
C ILE A 227 2.27 -18.14 21.11
#